data_AF-A0A2K8N8P0-F1
#
_entry.id   AF-A0A2K8N8P0-F1
#
_cell.length_a   1.000
_cell.length_b   1.000
_cell.length_c   1.000
_cell.angle_alpha   90.00
_cell.angle_beta   90.00
_cell.angle_gamma   90.00
#
_symmetry.space_group_name_H-M   'P 1'
#
loop_
_entity.id
_entity.type
_entity.pdbx_description
1 polymer ?
#
loop_
_entity_poly.entity_id
_entity_poly.type
_entity_poly.pdbx_seq_one_letter_code
_entity_poly.pdbx_strand_id
1 'polypeptide(L)'
;MSNSGIKLVYPSGPAEPGLRVVYYCYGSAHSSIVCAAIHLGRLTGNRVRGRDIVQLADYDATEPWSIGTVYFKGVDDLGHPVYTLGLGPRRKAALEAVIALLALPGFQTVPILFAEALSQIGPVARMGGALSRRYGMVKWGRPLSAWAIARRIDEMRSFVDRVRETERQAAIDAPAPLLS
;
A
#
# COMPACT_ATOMS: atom_id res chain seq x y z
N MET A 1 2.58 -7.25 -20.43
CA MET A 1 1.87 -5.96 -20.25
C MET A 1 2.05 -5.52 -18.80
N SER A 2 2.87 -4.49 -18.54
CA SER A 2 3.15 -4.02 -17.18
C SER A 2 1.93 -3.27 -16.64
N ASN A 3 1.17 -3.89 -15.73
CA ASN A 3 0.03 -3.27 -15.08
C ASN A 3 0.59 -2.26 -14.06
N SER A 4 0.59 -0.98 -14.44
CA SER A 4 1.64 0.02 -14.19
C SER A 4 1.86 0.52 -12.74
N GLY A 5 1.45 -0.27 -11.74
CA GLY A 5 1.76 -0.05 -10.34
C GLY A 5 1.58 -1.28 -9.45
N ILE A 6 1.37 -2.48 -10.01
CA ILE A 6 1.22 -3.73 -9.25
C ILE A 6 2.34 -4.66 -9.69
N LYS A 7 3.17 -5.12 -8.75
CA LYS A 7 4.32 -5.99 -9.00
C LYS A 7 4.31 -7.15 -8.02
N LEU A 8 4.03 -8.35 -8.52
CA LEU A 8 4.13 -9.60 -7.77
C LEU A 8 5.55 -10.14 -7.87
N VAL A 9 6.13 -10.48 -6.73
CA VAL A 9 7.50 -11.00 -6.61
C VAL A 9 7.44 -12.34 -5.93
N TYR A 10 7.93 -13.38 -6.61
CA TYR A 10 8.03 -14.73 -6.08
C TYR A 10 9.40 -14.96 -5.44
N PRO A 11 9.49 -15.84 -4.42
CA PRO A 11 10.77 -16.26 -3.87
C PRO A 11 11.62 -16.97 -4.94
N SER A 12 12.95 -16.87 -4.83
CA SER A 12 13.89 -17.54 -5.73
C SER A 12 14.09 -19.03 -5.43
N GLY A 13 13.47 -19.53 -4.36
CA GLY A 13 13.48 -20.94 -3.93
C GLY A 13 12.06 -21.48 -3.69
N PRO A 14 11.90 -22.62 -3.00
CA PRO A 14 10.58 -23.18 -2.71
C PRO A 14 9.73 -22.15 -1.96
N ALA A 15 8.53 -21.92 -2.48
CA ALA A 15 7.59 -20.98 -1.89
C ALA A 15 6.83 -21.65 -0.74
N GLU A 16 6.86 -21.04 0.42
CA GLU A 16 5.91 -21.31 1.49
C GLU A 16 4.50 -20.83 1.08
N PRO A 17 3.43 -21.50 1.52
CA PRO A 17 2.07 -21.06 1.26
C PRO A 17 1.79 -19.65 1.79
N GLY A 18 0.93 -18.92 1.07
CA GLY A 18 0.46 -17.59 1.45
C GLY A 18 1.05 -16.46 0.59
N LEU A 19 0.65 -15.24 0.90
CA LEU A 19 1.03 -14.03 0.17
C LEU A 19 1.02 -12.83 1.12
N ARG A 20 1.90 -11.86 0.85
CA ARG A 20 1.92 -10.57 1.59
C ARG A 20 1.64 -9.41 0.65
N VAL A 21 0.73 -8.53 1.02
CA VAL A 21 0.39 -7.34 0.22
C VAL A 21 1.06 -6.11 0.82
N VAL A 22 1.78 -5.35 0.01
CA VAL A 22 2.48 -4.14 0.44
C VAL A 22 2.03 -2.94 -0.41
N TYR A 23 1.19 -2.08 0.17
CA TYR A 23 0.87 -0.79 -0.43
C TYR A 23 1.98 0.21 -0.16
N TYR A 24 2.60 0.75 -1.21
CA TYR A 24 3.67 1.72 -1.04
C TYR A 24 3.35 3.08 -1.66
N CYS A 25 3.88 4.13 -1.04
CA CYS A 25 3.83 5.49 -1.59
C CYS A 25 5.09 6.28 -1.20
N TYR A 26 5.03 7.61 -1.22
CA TYR A 26 6.17 8.45 -0.84
C TYR A 26 6.54 8.29 0.64
N GLY A 27 5.60 8.53 1.56
CA GLY A 27 5.91 8.60 2.99
C GLY A 27 5.16 7.60 3.86
N SER A 28 4.42 6.66 3.27
CA SER A 28 3.46 5.81 3.98
C SER A 28 2.41 6.57 4.81
N ALA A 29 2.09 7.81 4.42
CA ALA A 29 1.25 8.72 5.22
C ALA A 29 -0.21 8.80 4.73
N HIS A 30 -0.45 8.63 3.44
CA HIS A 30 -1.69 9.06 2.80
C HIS A 30 -2.31 7.95 1.94
N SER A 31 -1.88 7.84 0.69
CA SER A 31 -2.54 6.97 -0.28
C SER A 31 -2.36 5.48 0.03
N SER A 32 -1.18 5.05 0.49
CA SER A 32 -0.97 3.66 0.91
C SER A 32 -1.79 3.30 2.15
N ILE A 33 -1.93 4.21 3.12
CA ILE A 33 -2.78 4.02 4.30
C ILE A 33 -4.24 3.84 3.89
N VAL A 34 -4.74 4.71 3.00
CA VAL A 34 -6.13 4.64 2.54
C VAL A 34 -6.39 3.38 1.70
N CYS A 35 -5.48 3.00 0.79
CA CYS A 35 -5.62 1.76 0.02
C CYS A 35 -5.61 0.52 0.92
N ALA A 36 -4.70 0.45 1.90
CA ALA A 36 -4.67 -0.64 2.87
C ALA A 36 -5.95 -0.67 3.73
N ALA A 37 -6.48 0.48 4.12
CA ALA A 37 -7.75 0.56 4.85
C ALA A 37 -8.95 0.09 4.01
N ILE A 38 -9.01 0.44 2.71
CA ILE A 38 -10.03 -0.07 1.79
C ILE A 38 -9.89 -1.59 1.64
N HIS A 39 -8.67 -2.07 1.40
CA HIS A 39 -8.36 -3.49 1.23
C HIS A 39 -8.84 -4.30 2.45
N LEU A 40 -8.57 -3.79 3.66
CA LEU A 40 -8.96 -4.41 4.93
C LEU A 40 -10.43 -4.14 5.33
N GLY A 41 -11.27 -3.63 4.44
CA GLY A 41 -12.69 -3.40 4.71
C GLY A 41 -13.00 -2.31 5.75
N ARG A 42 -12.07 -1.38 5.99
CA ARG A 42 -12.23 -0.29 6.98
C ARG A 42 -12.88 0.98 6.40
N LEU A 43 -12.99 1.08 5.07
CA LEU A 43 -13.60 2.21 4.35
C LEU A 43 -14.70 1.72 3.37
N THR A 44 -15.68 0.99 3.92
CA THR A 44 -16.72 0.25 3.16
C THR A 44 -17.96 1.07 2.81
N GLY A 45 -18.20 2.22 3.45
CA GLY A 45 -19.40 3.02 3.18
C GLY A 45 -19.45 3.60 1.76
N ASN A 46 -20.62 3.63 1.12
CA ASN A 46 -20.79 4.18 -0.25
C ASN A 46 -20.27 5.62 -0.42
N ARG A 47 -20.23 6.40 0.67
CA ARG A 47 -19.72 7.78 0.66
C ARG A 47 -18.67 7.95 1.74
N VAL A 48 -17.40 7.87 1.35
CA VAL A 48 -16.27 8.24 2.22
C VAL A 48 -16.07 9.75 2.15
N ARG A 49 -15.97 10.39 3.31
CA ARG A 49 -15.66 11.81 3.49
C ARG A 49 -14.24 11.96 4.04
N GLY A 50 -13.66 13.15 3.89
CA GLY A 50 -12.34 13.45 4.43
C GLY A 50 -12.22 13.16 5.94
N ARG A 51 -13.29 13.41 6.71
CA ARG A 51 -13.31 13.09 8.15
C ARG A 51 -13.14 11.60 8.45
N ASP A 52 -13.67 10.72 7.60
CA ASP A 52 -13.59 9.27 7.80
C ASP A 52 -12.15 8.80 7.53
N ILE A 53 -11.45 9.44 6.58
CA ILE A 53 -10.03 9.21 6.30
C ILE A 53 -9.14 9.71 7.44
N VAL A 54 -9.42 10.89 7.99
CA VAL A 54 -8.63 11.46 9.11
C VAL A 54 -8.74 10.61 10.38
N GLN A 55 -9.81 9.84 10.55
CA GLN A 55 -10.00 8.94 11.68
C GLN A 55 -9.20 7.63 11.58
N LEU A 56 -8.60 7.33 10.42
CA LEU A 56 -7.68 6.19 10.31
C LEU A 56 -6.46 6.45 11.20
N ALA A 57 -6.16 5.52 12.10
CA ALA A 57 -5.12 5.66 13.13
C ALA A 57 -3.75 6.17 12.60
N ASP A 58 -3.36 5.71 11.41
CA ASP A 58 -2.03 5.99 10.84
C ASP A 58 -2.04 7.09 9.77
N TYR A 59 -3.20 7.73 9.52
CA TYR A 59 -3.31 8.73 8.48
C TYR A 59 -2.54 10.00 8.84
N ASP A 60 -1.62 10.39 7.96
CA ASP A 60 -0.78 11.58 8.10
C ASP A 60 0.01 11.60 9.43
N ALA A 61 0.32 10.41 9.96
CA ALA A 61 1.03 10.21 11.22
C ALA A 61 2.50 9.75 11.05
N THR A 62 2.91 9.36 9.84
CA THR A 62 4.27 8.82 9.62
C THR A 62 5.34 9.90 9.60
N GLU A 63 6.37 9.68 10.40
CA GLU A 63 7.48 10.62 10.55
C GLU A 63 8.51 10.51 9.41
N PRO A 64 9.25 11.58 9.09
CA PRO A 64 10.22 11.54 7.99
C PRO A 64 11.27 10.41 8.12
N TRP A 65 11.67 10.07 9.34
CA TRP A 65 12.60 8.97 9.62
C TRP A 65 11.97 7.57 9.47
N SER A 66 10.65 7.50 9.30
CA SER A 66 9.91 6.25 9.05
C SER A 66 9.93 5.83 7.57
N ILE A 67 10.55 6.62 6.68
CA ILE A 67 10.78 6.22 5.28
C ILE A 67 11.70 5.00 5.28
N GLY A 68 11.31 3.97 4.53
CA GLY A 68 11.99 2.67 4.48
C GLY A 68 11.43 1.65 5.49
N THR A 69 10.52 2.05 6.38
CA THR A 69 9.91 1.14 7.36
C THR A 69 8.62 0.52 6.81
N VAL A 70 8.49 -0.80 6.97
CA VAL A 70 7.28 -1.57 6.66
C VAL A 70 6.38 -1.61 7.89
N TYR A 71 5.11 -1.27 7.72
CA TYR A 71 4.12 -1.28 8.80
C TYR A 71 3.01 -2.28 8.53
N PHE A 72 2.82 -3.22 9.46
CA PHE A 72 1.67 -4.13 9.42
C PHE A 72 0.36 -3.37 9.65
N LYS A 73 -0.66 -3.69 8.86
CA LYS A 73 -1.98 -3.05 8.94
C LYS A 73 -3.09 -4.01 9.32
N GLY A 74 -2.95 -5.29 9.06
CA GLY A 74 -3.95 -6.30 9.37
C GLY A 74 -3.83 -7.50 8.45
N VAL A 75 -4.74 -8.45 8.62
CA VAL A 75 -4.91 -9.60 7.74
C VAL A 75 -6.22 -9.39 6.98
N ASP A 76 -6.21 -9.65 5.67
CA ASP A 76 -7.41 -9.57 4.84
C ASP A 76 -8.33 -10.81 5.04
N ASP A 77 -9.40 -10.88 4.26
CA ASP A 77 -10.36 -12.00 4.27
C ASP A 77 -9.83 -13.28 3.59
N LEU A 78 -8.70 -13.23 2.88
CA LEU A 78 -8.01 -14.38 2.32
C LEU A 78 -6.91 -14.92 3.25
N GLY A 79 -6.68 -14.28 4.41
CA GLY A 79 -5.63 -14.65 5.35
C GLY A 79 -4.26 -14.05 5.02
N HIS A 80 -4.18 -13.12 4.08
CA HIS A 80 -2.96 -12.46 3.66
C HIS A 80 -2.64 -11.23 4.53
N PRO A 81 -1.42 -11.14 5.09
CA PRO A 81 -0.97 -9.95 5.79
C PRO A 81 -0.83 -8.73 4.85
N VAL A 82 -1.43 -7.61 5.24
CA VAL A 82 -1.40 -6.34 4.52
C VAL A 82 -0.48 -5.34 5.24
N TYR A 83 0.39 -4.69 4.48
CA TYR A 83 1.38 -3.73 4.98
C TYR A 83 1.36 -2.42 4.20
N THR A 84 2.01 -1.40 4.77
CA THR A 84 2.35 -0.16 4.06
C THR A 84 3.82 0.17 4.14
N LEU A 85 4.35 0.82 3.09
CA LEU A 85 5.75 1.21 2.98
C LEU A 85 5.92 2.61 2.36
N GLY A 86 6.81 3.42 2.93
CA GLY A 86 7.20 4.72 2.38
C GLY A 86 8.58 4.62 1.75
N LEU A 87 8.73 4.98 0.47
CA LEU A 87 9.99 4.82 -0.27
C LEU A 87 10.66 6.16 -0.66
N GLY A 88 10.06 7.28 -0.29
CA GLY A 88 10.59 8.62 -0.53
C GLY A 88 10.67 9.01 -2.02
N PRO A 89 11.56 9.96 -2.37
CA PRO A 89 11.62 10.55 -3.72
C PRO A 89 12.12 9.57 -4.78
N ARG A 90 13.03 8.65 -4.42
CA ARG A 90 13.62 7.66 -5.34
C ARG A 90 12.89 6.31 -5.32
N ARG A 91 11.58 6.32 -5.05
CA ARG A 91 10.76 5.11 -4.83
C ARG A 91 10.93 4.00 -5.86
N LYS A 92 11.06 4.33 -7.16
CA LYS A 92 11.27 3.33 -8.21
C LYS A 92 12.60 2.60 -8.01
N ALA A 93 13.69 3.35 -7.85
CA ALA A 93 15.01 2.76 -7.60
C ALA A 93 15.06 2.01 -6.26
N ALA A 94 14.41 2.55 -5.22
CA ALA A 94 14.32 1.89 -3.92
C ALA A 94 13.56 0.56 -4.00
N LEU A 95 12.42 0.53 -4.71
CA LEU A 95 11.66 -0.71 -4.91
C LEU A 95 12.46 -1.73 -5.71
N GLU A 96 13.11 -1.32 -6.80
CA GLU A 96 13.95 -2.24 -7.58
C GLU A 96 15.11 -2.81 -6.74
N ALA A 97 15.72 -2.00 -5.87
CA ALA A 97 16.75 -2.48 -4.94
C ALA A 97 16.20 -3.49 -3.92
N VAL A 98 15.01 -3.25 -3.36
CA VAL A 98 14.34 -4.19 -2.45
C VAL A 98 14.03 -5.50 -3.18
N ILE A 99 13.53 -5.44 -4.41
CA ILE A 99 13.20 -6.62 -5.21
C ILE A 99 14.45 -7.40 -5.60
N ALA A 100 15.53 -6.71 -5.96
CA ALA A 100 16.82 -7.35 -6.22
C ALA A 100 17.36 -8.08 -4.98
N LEU A 101 17.18 -7.50 -3.79
CA LEU A 101 17.56 -8.16 -2.53
C LEU A 101 16.68 -9.39 -2.24
N LEU A 102 15.36 -9.28 -2.41
CA LEU A 102 14.42 -10.37 -2.21
C LEU A 102 14.62 -11.53 -3.18
N ALA A 103 15.16 -11.27 -4.37
CA ALA A 103 15.51 -12.29 -5.34
C ALA A 103 16.73 -13.14 -4.92
N LEU A 104 17.53 -12.69 -3.93
CA LEU A 104 18.63 -13.51 -3.41
C LEU A 104 18.08 -14.73 -2.65
N PRO A 105 18.69 -15.91 -2.81
CA PRO A 105 18.26 -17.12 -2.10
C PRO A 105 18.20 -16.91 -0.59
N GLY A 106 17.08 -17.30 0.03
CA GLY A 106 16.87 -17.24 1.48
C GLY A 106 16.35 -15.90 2.03
N PHE A 107 16.24 -14.85 1.23
CA PHE A 107 15.70 -13.55 1.68
C PHE A 107 14.17 -13.46 1.63
N GLN A 108 13.53 -14.31 0.82
CA GLN A 108 12.09 -14.38 0.66
C GLN A 108 11.64 -15.84 0.64
N THR A 109 10.64 -16.19 1.44
CA THR A 109 10.01 -17.52 1.43
C THR A 109 8.57 -17.50 0.94
N VAL A 110 7.89 -16.36 0.97
CA VAL A 110 6.50 -16.20 0.49
C VAL A 110 6.40 -15.12 -0.58
N PRO A 111 5.53 -15.24 -1.59
CA PRO A 111 5.24 -14.18 -2.56
C PRO A 111 4.87 -12.84 -1.91
N ILE A 112 5.33 -11.74 -2.51
CA ILE A 112 5.01 -10.38 -2.07
C ILE A 112 4.43 -9.57 -3.24
N LEU A 113 3.25 -9.02 -3.03
CA LEU A 113 2.54 -8.16 -3.97
C LEU A 113 2.73 -6.69 -3.61
N PHE A 114 3.56 -5.99 -4.37
CA PHE A 114 3.79 -4.55 -4.20
C PHE A 114 2.80 -3.73 -5.01
N ALA A 115 2.14 -2.76 -4.37
CA ALA A 115 1.11 -1.91 -4.99
C ALA A 115 1.41 -0.41 -4.80
N GLU A 116 1.71 0.31 -5.89
CA GLU A 116 1.97 1.76 -5.89
C GLU A 116 0.69 2.57 -5.71
N ALA A 117 0.42 2.99 -4.48
CA ALA A 117 -0.75 3.80 -4.17
C ALA A 117 -0.56 5.29 -4.53
N LEU A 118 0.65 5.77 -4.81
CA LEU A 118 0.89 7.21 -5.04
C LEU A 118 0.23 7.74 -6.31
N SER A 119 0.13 6.92 -7.35
CA SER A 119 -0.54 7.28 -8.61
C SER A 119 -2.05 7.54 -8.44
N GLN A 120 -2.63 7.13 -7.31
CA GLN A 120 -4.05 7.27 -7.02
C GLN A 120 -4.43 8.61 -6.37
N ILE A 121 -3.48 9.52 -6.16
CA ILE A 121 -3.76 10.84 -5.56
C ILE A 121 -3.42 12.00 -6.49
N GLY A 122 -4.34 12.97 -6.53
CA GLY A 122 -4.17 14.21 -7.31
C GLY A 122 -3.21 15.22 -6.67
N PRO A 123 -2.86 16.30 -7.40
CA PRO A 123 -1.95 17.35 -6.91
C PRO A 123 -2.44 18.03 -5.63
N VAL A 124 -3.75 18.21 -5.46
CA VAL A 124 -4.33 18.81 -4.25
C VAL A 124 -4.03 17.98 -3.00
N ALA A 125 -4.16 16.66 -3.09
CA ALA A 125 -3.83 15.76 -1.97
C ALA A 125 -2.33 15.83 -1.64
N ARG A 126 -1.47 15.92 -2.66
CA ARG A 126 -0.02 16.08 -2.49
C ARG A 126 0.35 17.41 -1.84
N MET A 127 -0.33 18.50 -2.20
CA MET A 127 -0.17 19.81 -1.56
C MET A 127 -0.62 19.78 -0.10
N GLY A 128 -1.79 19.20 0.20
CA GLY A 128 -2.25 19.02 1.59
C GLY A 128 -1.26 18.21 2.43
N GLY A 129 -0.74 17.10 1.87
CA GLY A 129 0.30 16.31 2.53
C GLY A 129 1.61 17.08 2.74
N ALA A 130 2.02 17.91 1.79
CA ALA A 130 3.20 18.77 1.95
C ALA A 130 2.97 19.85 3.02
N LEU A 131 1.81 20.52 3.03
CA LEU A 131 1.41 21.48 4.04
C LEU A 131 1.45 20.87 5.44
N SER A 132 0.91 19.66 5.60
CA SER A 132 0.92 18.98 6.89
C SER A 132 2.33 18.57 7.30
N ARG A 133 3.04 17.83 6.45
CA ARG A 133 4.28 17.13 6.84
C ARG A 133 5.57 17.95 6.67
N ARG A 134 5.64 18.86 5.70
CA ARG A 134 6.85 19.66 5.44
C ARG A 134 6.81 21.02 6.12
N TYR A 135 5.64 21.65 6.11
CA TYR A 135 5.47 23.00 6.64
C TYR A 135 4.84 23.03 8.03
N GLY A 136 4.52 21.87 8.62
CA GLY A 136 3.96 21.76 9.97
C GLY A 136 2.52 22.28 10.11
N MET A 137 1.86 22.63 9.00
CA MET A 137 0.51 23.18 8.99
C MET A 137 -0.55 22.08 9.09
N VAL A 138 -0.42 21.18 10.07
CA VAL A 138 -1.23 19.95 10.21
C VAL A 138 -2.73 20.23 10.21
N LYS A 139 -3.17 21.28 10.92
CA LYS A 139 -4.60 21.68 11.02
C LYS A 139 -5.24 22.00 9.67
N TRP A 140 -4.45 22.37 8.67
CA TRP A 140 -4.91 22.73 7.32
C TRP A 140 -4.57 21.67 6.28
N GLY A 141 -3.34 21.15 6.34
CA GLY A 141 -2.82 20.18 5.39
C GLY A 141 -3.53 18.83 5.49
N ARG A 142 -3.77 18.32 6.70
CA ARG A 142 -4.38 17.01 6.92
C ARG A 142 -5.84 16.95 6.45
N PRO A 143 -6.72 17.92 6.78
CA PRO A 143 -8.08 17.92 6.24
C PRO A 143 -8.10 18.14 4.73
N LEU A 144 -7.21 18.97 4.18
CA LEU A 144 -7.12 19.21 2.73
C LEU A 144 -6.72 17.95 1.98
N SER A 145 -5.71 17.21 2.47
CA SER A 145 -5.28 15.96 1.84
C SER A 145 -6.40 14.92 1.91
N ALA A 146 -7.05 14.78 3.06
CA ALA A 146 -8.11 13.82 3.26
C ALA A 146 -9.35 14.12 2.40
N TRP A 147 -9.75 15.40 2.33
CA TRP A 147 -10.84 15.84 1.45
C TRP A 147 -10.53 15.54 -0.02
N ALA A 148 -9.30 15.81 -0.47
CA ALA A 148 -8.90 15.56 -1.84
C ALA A 148 -8.86 14.05 -2.17
N ILE A 149 -8.44 13.22 -1.22
CA ILE A 149 -8.45 11.75 -1.37
C ILE A 149 -9.89 11.21 -1.39
N ALA A 150 -10.78 11.72 -0.53
CA ALA A 150 -12.18 11.29 -0.49
C ALA A 150 -12.90 11.50 -1.84
N ARG A 151 -12.53 12.54 -2.60
CA ARG A 151 -13.07 12.79 -3.95
C ARG A 151 -12.59 11.80 -5.00
N ARG A 152 -11.57 11.01 -4.69
CA ARG A 152 -10.94 9.99 -5.55
C ARG A 152 -11.10 8.59 -4.97
N ILE A 153 -12.06 8.40 -4.07
CA ILE A 153 -12.22 7.12 -3.38
C ILE A 153 -12.54 5.99 -4.34
N ASP A 154 -13.31 6.25 -5.40
CA ASP A 154 -13.68 5.22 -6.39
C ASP A 154 -12.49 4.78 -7.24
N GLU A 155 -11.56 5.70 -7.54
CA GLU A 155 -10.30 5.39 -8.22
C GLU A 155 -9.41 4.51 -7.33
N MET A 156 -9.35 4.83 -6.03
CA MET A 156 -8.64 4.01 -5.04
C MET A 156 -9.26 2.62 -4.86
N ARG A 157 -10.60 2.53 -4.82
CA ARG A 157 -11.32 1.25 -4.78
C ARG A 157 -11.01 0.43 -6.02
N SER A 158 -11.15 1.03 -7.20
CA SER A 158 -10.83 0.36 -8.46
C SER A 158 -9.37 -0.14 -8.50
N PHE A 159 -8.43 0.60 -7.91
CA PHE A 159 -7.05 0.15 -7.77
C PHE A 159 -6.92 -1.03 -6.79
N VAL A 160 -7.55 -0.95 -5.63
CA VAL A 160 -7.58 -2.04 -4.64
C VAL A 160 -8.21 -3.30 -5.23
N ASP A 161 -9.30 -3.18 -5.98
CA ASP A 161 -9.96 -4.31 -6.64
C ASP A 161 -9.00 -5.03 -7.60
N ARG A 162 -8.20 -4.29 -8.39
CA ARG A 162 -7.14 -4.88 -9.23
C ARG A 162 -6.04 -5.56 -8.42
N VAL A 163 -5.68 -5.02 -7.26
CA VAL A 163 -4.71 -5.67 -6.35
C VAL A 163 -5.28 -6.97 -5.83
N ARG A 164 -6.53 -6.96 -5.35
CA ARG A 164 -7.21 -8.16 -4.83
C ARG A 164 -7.42 -9.22 -5.91
N GLU A 165 -7.66 -8.81 -7.15
CA GLU A 165 -7.74 -9.75 -8.28
C GLU A 165 -6.39 -10.43 -8.55
N THR A 166 -5.30 -9.65 -8.54
CA THR A 166 -3.94 -10.19 -8.71
C THR A 166 -3.57 -11.15 -7.58
N GLU A 167 -3.98 -10.80 -6.36
CA GLU A 167 -3.80 -11.61 -5.15
C GLU A 167 -4.57 -12.93 -5.21
N ARG A 168 -5.85 -12.92 -5.61
CA ARG A 168 -6.64 -14.14 -5.81
C ARG A 168 -6.04 -15.05 -6.87
N GLN A 169 -5.61 -14.47 -7.99
CA GLN A 169 -4.96 -15.24 -9.05
C GLN A 169 -3.67 -15.89 -8.54
N ALA A 170 -2.83 -15.15 -7.80
CA ALA A 170 -1.62 -15.68 -7.21
C ALA A 170 -1.89 -16.81 -6.18
N ALA A 171 -2.99 -16.71 -5.42
CA ALA A 171 -3.40 -17.76 -4.49
C ALA A 171 -3.87 -19.05 -5.21
N ILE A 172 -4.48 -18.92 -6.38
CA ILE A 172 -4.85 -20.06 -7.24
C ILE A 172 -3.61 -20.71 -7.87
N ASP A 173 -2.67 -19.88 -8.34
CA ASP A 173 -1.46 -20.33 -9.02
C ASP A 173 -0.39 -20.90 -8.06
N ALA A 174 -0.59 -20.76 -6.74
CA ALA A 174 0.33 -21.28 -5.74
C ALA A 174 0.38 -22.82 -5.81
N PRO A 175 1.59 -23.42 -5.87
CA PRO A 175 1.71 -24.87 -5.88
C PRO A 175 1.07 -25.44 -4.60
N ALA A 176 0.28 -26.51 -4.76
CA ALA A 176 -0.37 -27.19 -3.64
C ALA A 176 0.68 -27.49 -2.54
N PRO A 177 0.36 -27.27 -1.26
CA PRO A 177 1.30 -27.55 -0.18
C PRO A 177 1.75 -29.01 -0.29
N LEU A 178 3.07 -29.22 -0.30
CA LEU A 178 3.65 -30.55 -0.16
C LEU A 178 3.16 -31.08 1.19
N LEU A 179 2.18 -31.99 1.14
CA LEU A 179 1.70 -32.70 2.32
C LEU A 179 2.91 -33.42 2.93
N SER A 180 3.31 -32.99 4.13
CA SER A 180 4.29 -33.67 4.99
C SER A 180 3.68 -34.90 5.63
#